data_AF-Q0GMG1-F1
#
_entry.id   AF-Q0GMG1-F1
#
_cell.length_a   1.000
_cell.length_b   1.000
_cell.length_c   1.000
_cell.angle_alpha   90.00
_cell.angle_beta   90.00
_cell.angle_gamma   90.00
#
_symmetry.space_group_name_H-M   'P 1'
#
loop_
_entity.id
_entity.type
_entity.pdbx_description
1 polymer ?
#
loop_
_entity_poly.entity_id
_entity_poly.type
_entity_poly.pdbx_seq_one_letter_code
_entity_poly.pdbx_strand_id
1 'polypeptide(L)'
;MNPTVSMVMLLSLAAGTIITMTSYHWLLAWVGLEINTLSIIPIISTTHHPRSTEAATKYFLTQAAASALILFSSMVNAWETGTWDITQLSSMPSHVLLTAALAMKLGLVPMHFWLPEVLQGSTLMTALIITTWQKLAPMTLIYLTINSLSTTILLLMGLTST
;
A
#
# COMPACT_ATOMS: atom_id res chain seq x y z
N MET A 1 -9.92 -19.94 11.53
CA MET A 1 -8.48 -20.24 11.38
C MET A 1 -7.93 -20.78 12.70
N ASN A 2 -6.90 -21.62 12.66
CA ASN A 2 -6.18 -22.05 13.86
C ASN A 2 -5.54 -20.81 14.54
N PRO A 3 -5.65 -20.66 15.89
CA PRO A 3 -5.11 -19.51 16.62
C PRO A 3 -3.64 -19.22 16.34
N THR A 4 -2.82 -20.26 16.12
CA THR A 4 -1.40 -20.11 15.76
C THR A 4 -1.20 -19.40 14.42
N VAL A 5 -2.01 -19.75 13.42
CA VAL A 5 -1.93 -19.12 12.09
C VAL A 5 -2.38 -17.67 12.16
N SER A 6 -3.45 -17.35 12.90
CA SER A 6 -3.86 -15.95 13.08
C SER A 6 -2.80 -15.12 13.79
N MET A 7 -2.08 -15.70 14.76
CA MET A 7 -0.99 -15.02 15.45
C MET A 7 0.17 -14.71 14.50
N VAL A 8 0.58 -15.68 13.68
CA VAL A 8 1.63 -15.48 12.66
C VAL A 8 1.22 -14.41 11.65
N MET A 9 -0.02 -14.42 11.18
CA MET A 9 -0.52 -13.41 10.23
C MET A 9 -0.49 -12.00 10.84
N LEU A 10 -0.97 -11.82 12.06
CA LEU A 10 -0.93 -10.52 12.75
C LEU A 10 0.50 -10.04 13.01
N LEU A 11 1.41 -10.94 13.42
CA LEU A 11 2.82 -10.61 13.59
C LEU A 11 3.48 -10.20 12.27
N SER A 12 3.20 -10.91 11.18
CA SER A 12 3.74 -10.57 9.85
C SER A 12 3.21 -9.22 9.37
N LEU A 13 1.95 -8.90 9.65
CA LEU A 13 1.32 -7.62 9.34
C LEU A 13 2.01 -6.46 10.09
N ALA A 14 2.27 -6.64 11.39
CA ALA A 14 3.05 -5.69 12.18
C ALA A 14 4.50 -5.57 11.69
N ALA A 15 5.17 -6.70 11.42
CA ALA A 15 6.54 -6.73 10.92
C ALA A 15 6.67 -5.99 9.59
N GLY A 16 5.74 -6.20 8.65
CA GLY A 16 5.71 -5.47 7.38
C GLY A 16 5.68 -3.97 7.59
N THR A 17 4.78 -3.48 8.47
CA THR A 17 4.73 -2.05 8.79
C THR A 17 6.02 -1.53 9.44
N ILE A 18 6.62 -2.27 10.37
CA ILE A 18 7.87 -1.84 11.04
C ILE A 18 9.03 -1.78 10.04
N ILE A 19 9.14 -2.77 9.15
CA ILE A 19 10.17 -2.79 8.09
C ILE A 19 10.04 -1.55 7.21
N THR A 20 8.82 -1.19 6.79
CA THR A 20 8.61 0.01 5.96
C THR A 20 8.95 1.31 6.69
N MET A 21 8.64 1.41 7.98
CA MET A 21 8.91 2.64 8.75
C MET A 21 10.39 2.85 9.04
N THR A 22 11.15 1.76 9.14
CA THR A 22 12.58 1.79 9.51
C THR A 22 13.51 1.72 8.30
N SER A 23 12.99 1.42 7.12
CA SER A 23 13.79 1.31 5.90
C SER A 23 14.26 2.66 5.37
N TYR A 24 15.51 2.69 4.90
CA TYR A 24 16.08 3.81 4.13
C TYR A 24 16.20 3.48 2.62
N HIS A 25 16.12 2.20 2.26
CA HIS A 25 16.28 1.70 0.91
C HIS A 25 14.93 1.27 0.31
N TRP A 26 14.64 1.68 -0.93
CA TRP A 26 13.37 1.42 -1.62
C TRP A 26 12.98 -0.06 -1.67
N LEU A 27 13.93 -0.95 -2.01
CA LEU A 27 13.68 -2.40 -2.03
C LEU A 27 13.18 -2.92 -0.68
N LEU A 28 13.78 -2.48 0.44
CA LEU A 28 13.39 -2.95 1.77
C LEU A 28 12.00 -2.42 2.15
N ALA A 29 11.72 -1.16 1.82
CA ALA A 29 10.37 -0.59 1.97
C ALA A 29 9.34 -1.39 1.17
N TRP A 30 9.66 -1.77 -0.07
CA TRP A 30 8.76 -2.57 -0.89
C TRP A 30 8.53 -3.97 -0.31
N VAL A 31 9.57 -4.65 0.19
CA VAL A 31 9.42 -5.95 0.86
C VAL A 31 8.49 -5.84 2.06
N GLY A 32 8.62 -4.77 2.87
CA GLY A 32 7.71 -4.53 3.99
C GLY A 32 6.24 -4.35 3.55
N LEU A 33 6.00 -3.66 2.44
CA LEU A 33 4.66 -3.51 1.86
C LEU A 33 4.10 -4.84 1.33
N GLU A 34 4.91 -5.70 0.72
CA GLU A 34 4.47 -7.02 0.23
C GLU A 34 4.19 -8.02 1.35
N ILE A 35 4.99 -8.01 2.42
CA ILE A 35 4.69 -8.82 3.60
C ILE A 35 3.32 -8.40 4.16
N ASN A 36 3.04 -7.10 4.16
CA ASN A 36 1.78 -6.56 4.64
C ASN A 36 0.59 -7.00 3.75
N THR A 37 0.70 -6.95 2.42
CA THR A 37 -0.35 -7.41 1.50
C THR A 37 -0.59 -8.92 1.58
N LEU A 38 0.47 -9.72 1.66
CA LEU A 38 0.34 -11.18 1.75
C LEU A 38 -0.26 -11.63 3.08
N SER A 39 0.06 -10.93 4.19
CA SER A 39 -0.44 -11.27 5.52
C SER A 39 -1.95 -11.02 5.70
N ILE A 40 -2.51 -10.01 5.03
CA ILE A 40 -3.92 -9.61 5.21
C ILE A 40 -4.88 -10.44 4.34
N ILE A 41 -4.45 -11.02 3.22
CA ILE A 41 -5.31 -11.79 2.31
C ILE A 41 -5.97 -13.00 3.02
N PRO A 42 -5.24 -13.84 3.78
CA PRO A 42 -5.85 -14.92 4.55
C PRO A 42 -6.82 -14.41 5.61
N ILE A 43 -6.53 -13.25 6.20
CA ILE A 43 -7.39 -12.61 7.21
C ILE A 43 -8.73 -12.17 6.58
N ILE A 44 -8.72 -11.60 5.36
CA ILE A 44 -9.94 -11.20 4.63
C ILE A 44 -10.78 -12.41 4.23
N SER A 45 -10.15 -13.50 3.77
CA SER A 45 -10.83 -14.70 3.26
C SER A 45 -11.26 -15.71 4.34
N THR A 46 -11.12 -15.36 5.63
CA THR A 46 -11.41 -16.23 6.79
C THR A 46 -12.80 -16.87 6.79
N THR A 47 -13.81 -16.17 6.30
CA THR A 47 -15.21 -16.63 6.34
C THR A 47 -15.57 -17.61 5.21
N HIS A 48 -14.67 -17.79 4.22
CA HIS A 48 -14.85 -18.68 3.06
C HIS A 48 -16.16 -18.47 2.27
N HIS A 49 -16.73 -17.27 2.32
CA HIS A 49 -17.92 -16.89 1.56
C HIS A 49 -17.51 -16.30 0.20
N PRO A 50 -18.29 -16.47 -0.90
CA PRO A 50 -17.94 -15.91 -2.21
C PRO A 50 -17.69 -14.39 -2.18
N ARG A 51 -18.37 -13.66 -1.28
CA ARG A 51 -18.14 -12.22 -1.09
C ARG A 51 -16.79 -11.90 -0.44
N SER A 52 -16.31 -12.74 0.48
CA SER A 52 -14.99 -12.54 1.09
C SER A 52 -13.85 -12.96 0.17
N THR A 53 -14.08 -13.94 -0.72
CA THR A 53 -13.12 -14.25 -1.78
C THR A 53 -13.04 -13.14 -2.83
N GLU A 54 -14.17 -12.55 -3.23
CA GLU A 54 -14.18 -11.37 -4.13
C GLU A 54 -13.47 -10.17 -3.50
N ALA A 55 -13.72 -9.89 -2.21
CA ALA A 55 -12.99 -8.84 -1.49
C ALA A 55 -11.48 -9.11 -1.44
N ALA A 56 -11.07 -10.34 -1.16
CA ALA A 56 -9.66 -10.71 -1.11
C ALA A 56 -8.98 -10.56 -2.48
N THR A 57 -9.64 -10.94 -3.58
CA THR A 57 -9.07 -10.81 -4.94
C THR A 57 -8.97 -9.35 -5.37
N LYS A 58 -10.00 -8.53 -5.11
CA LYS A 58 -9.96 -7.08 -5.40
C LYS A 58 -8.87 -6.37 -4.61
N TYR A 59 -8.72 -6.70 -3.33
CA TYR A 59 -7.64 -6.18 -2.51
C TYR A 59 -6.28 -6.59 -3.05
N PHE A 60 -6.07 -7.87 -3.35
CA PHE A 60 -4.80 -8.36 -3.87
C PHE A 60 -4.40 -7.68 -5.17
N LEU A 61 -5.30 -7.64 -6.17
CA LEU A 61 -5.01 -7.07 -7.48
C LEU A 61 -4.66 -5.58 -7.39
N THR A 62 -5.42 -4.82 -6.60
CA THR A 62 -5.15 -3.38 -6.46
C THR A 62 -3.86 -3.10 -5.71
N GLN A 63 -3.58 -3.85 -4.64
CA GLN A 63 -2.39 -3.64 -3.84
C GLN A 63 -1.10 -4.15 -4.50
N ALA A 64 -1.19 -5.22 -5.29
CA ALA A 64 -0.09 -5.74 -6.11
C ALA A 64 0.22 -4.80 -7.29
N ALA A 65 -0.80 -4.23 -7.94
CA ALA A 65 -0.59 -3.21 -8.96
C ALA A 65 0.08 -1.97 -8.36
N ALA A 66 -0.39 -1.52 -7.19
CA ALA A 66 0.21 -0.38 -6.49
C ALA A 66 1.65 -0.66 -6.03
N SER A 67 1.96 -1.85 -5.53
CA SER A 67 3.33 -2.20 -5.13
C SER A 67 4.27 -2.33 -6.33
N ALA A 68 3.79 -2.85 -7.46
CA ALA A 68 4.54 -2.86 -8.72
C ALA A 68 4.85 -1.43 -9.21
N LEU A 69 3.91 -0.50 -9.09
CA LEU A 69 4.15 0.92 -9.43
C LEU A 69 5.19 1.58 -8.50
N ILE A 70 5.22 1.23 -7.21
CA ILE A 70 6.27 1.71 -6.27
C ILE A 70 7.65 1.18 -6.68
N LEU A 71 7.76 -0.12 -7.01
CA LEU A 71 9.04 -0.63 -7.53
C LEU A 71 9.41 0.05 -8.84
N PHE A 72 8.45 0.23 -9.74
CA PHE A 72 8.71 0.86 -11.03
C PHE A 72 9.19 2.31 -10.88
N SER A 73 8.59 3.10 -9.98
CA SER A 73 9.05 4.46 -9.70
C SER A 73 10.48 4.47 -9.14
N SER A 74 10.80 3.55 -8.22
CA SER A 74 12.16 3.44 -7.66
C SER A 74 13.19 2.98 -8.69
N MET A 75 12.83 2.06 -9.60
CA MET A 75 13.71 1.61 -10.69
C MET A 75 14.00 2.74 -11.69
N VAL A 76 12.99 3.55 -12.05
CA VAL A 76 13.17 4.72 -12.91
C VAL A 76 14.09 5.74 -12.24
N ASN A 77 13.92 5.98 -10.93
CA ASN A 77 14.80 6.88 -10.19
C ASN A 77 16.24 6.35 -10.14
N ALA A 78 16.43 5.07 -9.77
CA ALA A 78 17.74 4.44 -9.71
C ALA A 78 18.44 4.36 -11.08
N TRP A 79 17.68 4.25 -12.17
CA TRP A 79 18.22 4.32 -13.52
C TRP A 79 18.84 5.70 -13.84
N GLU A 80 18.24 6.78 -13.33
CA GLU A 80 18.71 8.15 -13.56
C GLU A 80 19.79 8.60 -12.56
N THR A 81 19.65 8.28 -11.27
CA THR A 81 20.55 8.77 -10.21
C THR A 81 21.57 7.74 -9.73
N GLY A 82 21.34 6.45 -9.99
CA GLY A 82 22.13 5.35 -9.45
C GLY A 82 21.88 5.05 -7.97
N THR A 83 20.94 5.74 -7.29
CA THR A 83 20.67 5.57 -5.86
C THR A 83 19.30 4.95 -5.59
N TRP A 84 19.22 4.17 -4.51
CA TRP A 84 18.00 3.50 -4.05
C TRP A 84 17.46 4.09 -2.75
N ASP A 85 17.94 5.28 -2.37
CA ASP A 85 17.53 5.94 -1.13
C ASP A 85 16.13 6.54 -1.26
N ILE A 86 15.33 6.38 -0.21
CA ILE A 86 13.92 6.83 -0.18
C ILE A 86 13.81 8.35 -0.27
N THR A 87 14.73 9.08 0.36
CA THR A 87 14.69 10.55 0.44
C THR A 87 15.15 11.24 -0.83
N GLN A 88 15.83 10.53 -1.73
CA GLN A 88 16.44 11.07 -2.95
C GLN A 88 15.69 10.63 -4.20
N LEU A 89 14.43 11.02 -4.30
CA LEU A 89 13.70 10.99 -5.56
C LEU A 89 13.92 12.32 -6.27
N SER A 90 14.41 12.30 -7.50
CA SER A 90 14.67 13.53 -8.27
C SER A 90 14.02 13.57 -9.64
N SER A 91 13.60 12.42 -10.17
CA SER A 91 13.04 12.37 -11.53
C SER A 91 11.55 12.66 -11.55
N MET A 92 11.12 13.59 -12.42
CA MET A 92 9.70 13.89 -12.64
C MET A 92 8.82 12.65 -12.89
N PRO A 93 9.19 11.68 -13.75
CA PRO A 93 8.38 10.48 -13.93
C PRO A 93 8.28 9.63 -12.65
N SER A 94 9.34 9.53 -11.83
CA SER A 94 9.26 8.75 -10.57
C SER A 94 8.34 9.42 -9.55
N HIS A 95 8.33 10.76 -9.46
CA HIS A 95 7.42 11.51 -8.60
C HIS A 95 5.94 11.24 -8.92
N VAL A 96 5.59 11.26 -10.21
CA VAL A 96 4.23 11.01 -10.70
C VAL A 96 3.81 9.57 -10.44
N LEU A 97 4.69 8.61 -10.72
CA LEU A 97 4.39 7.19 -10.50
C LEU A 97 4.24 6.88 -9.01
N LEU A 98 5.12 7.42 -8.16
CA LEU A 98 5.06 7.20 -6.72
C LEU A 98 3.79 7.79 -6.10
N THR A 99 3.40 9.01 -6.46
CA THR A 99 2.17 9.63 -5.94
C THR A 99 0.94 8.82 -6.33
N ALA A 100 0.84 8.39 -7.59
CA ALA A 100 -0.25 7.55 -8.05
C ALA A 100 -0.28 6.20 -7.33
N ALA A 101 0.88 5.58 -7.11
CA ALA A 101 0.98 4.30 -6.41
C ALA A 101 0.57 4.39 -4.94
N LEU A 102 1.02 5.43 -4.23
CA LEU A 102 0.64 5.68 -2.84
C LEU A 102 -0.85 6.03 -2.72
N ALA A 103 -1.38 6.81 -3.65
CA ALA A 103 -2.82 7.10 -3.74
C ALA A 103 -3.64 5.81 -3.93
N MET A 104 -3.18 4.89 -4.79
CA MET A 104 -3.81 3.59 -4.99
C MET A 104 -3.77 2.72 -3.73
N LYS A 105 -2.63 2.63 -3.03
CA LYS A 105 -2.50 1.89 -1.75
C LYS A 105 -3.41 2.45 -0.67
N LEU A 106 -3.54 3.77 -0.58
CA LEU A 106 -4.40 4.45 0.38
C LEU A 106 -5.87 4.48 -0.03
N GLY A 107 -6.20 4.17 -1.28
CA GLY A 107 -7.58 4.27 -1.79
C GLY A 107 -8.07 5.71 -1.86
N LEU A 108 -7.20 6.65 -2.25
CA LEU A 108 -7.57 8.03 -2.51
C LEU A 108 -8.29 8.16 -3.86
N VAL A 109 -9.08 9.22 -4.04
CA VAL A 109 -9.72 9.54 -5.31
C VAL A 109 -8.66 9.79 -6.39
N PRO A 110 -8.81 9.28 -7.63
CA PRO A 110 -9.92 8.48 -8.19
C PRO A 110 -9.85 6.97 -7.90
N MET A 111 -8.76 6.47 -7.34
CA MET A 111 -8.50 5.04 -7.10
C MET A 111 -9.15 4.48 -5.82
N HIS A 112 -10.28 5.03 -5.40
CA HIS A 112 -10.96 4.68 -4.14
C HIS A 112 -11.93 3.50 -4.25
N PHE A 113 -12.33 3.11 -5.47
CA PHE A 113 -13.42 2.14 -5.72
C PHE A 113 -13.21 0.77 -5.09
N TRP A 114 -11.96 0.35 -4.87
CA TRP A 114 -11.69 -0.93 -4.23
C TRP A 114 -12.06 -0.94 -2.75
N LEU A 115 -11.99 0.21 -2.07
CA LEU A 115 -12.09 0.27 -0.62
C LEU A 115 -13.51 -0.05 -0.10
N PRO A 116 -14.60 0.53 -0.62
CA PRO A 116 -15.96 0.17 -0.18
C PRO A 116 -16.30 -1.30 -0.40
N GLU A 117 -15.91 -1.86 -1.55
CA GLU A 117 -16.23 -3.24 -1.91
C GLU A 117 -15.49 -4.24 -1.00
N VAL A 118 -14.21 -3.98 -0.72
CA VAL A 118 -13.40 -4.83 0.17
C VAL A 118 -13.94 -4.77 1.60
N LEU A 119 -14.29 -3.57 2.10
CA LEU A 119 -14.83 -3.43 3.44
C LEU A 119 -16.14 -4.20 3.61
N GLN A 120 -17.04 -4.12 2.62
CA GLN A 120 -18.34 -4.79 2.65
C GLN A 120 -18.23 -6.32 2.60
N GLY A 121 -17.23 -6.85 1.89
CA GLY A 121 -16.99 -8.31 1.82
C GLY A 121 -16.20 -8.88 3.00
N SER A 122 -15.72 -8.03 3.91
CA SER A 122 -14.90 -8.41 5.06
C SER A 122 -15.67 -8.34 6.38
N THR A 123 -15.13 -8.96 7.44
CA THR A 123 -15.70 -8.82 8.79
C THR A 123 -15.39 -7.44 9.39
N LEU A 124 -16.13 -7.03 10.42
CA LEU A 124 -15.90 -5.73 11.06
C LEU A 124 -14.47 -5.57 11.61
N MET A 125 -13.90 -6.63 12.21
CA MET A 125 -12.55 -6.59 12.75
C MET A 125 -11.49 -6.42 11.65
N THR A 126 -11.67 -7.12 10.52
CA THR A 126 -10.77 -7.00 9.37
C THR A 126 -10.90 -5.64 8.69
N ALA A 127 -12.12 -5.11 8.60
CA ALA A 127 -12.38 -3.76 8.11
C ALA A 127 -11.65 -2.71 8.97
N LEU A 128 -11.67 -2.85 10.30
CA LEU A 128 -10.92 -1.97 11.21
C LEU A 128 -9.42 -2.00 10.94
N ILE A 129 -8.83 -3.19 10.74
CA ILE A 129 -7.39 -3.34 10.45
C ILE A 129 -7.05 -2.69 9.09
N ILE A 130 -7.91 -2.83 8.08
CA ILE A 130 -7.71 -2.25 6.75
C ILE A 130 -7.81 -0.72 6.77
N THR A 131 -8.71 -0.14 7.57
CA THR A 131 -8.87 1.32 7.63
C THR A 131 -7.86 2.01 8.52
N THR A 132 -7.27 1.31 9.50
CA THR A 132 -6.31 1.90 10.46
C THR A 132 -4.89 1.45 10.17
N TRP A 133 -4.58 0.17 10.42
CA TRP A 133 -3.21 -0.35 10.39
C TRP A 133 -2.60 -0.35 8.99
N GLN A 134 -3.36 -0.76 7.97
CA GLN A 134 -2.89 -0.79 6.58
C GLN A 134 -2.56 0.60 6.01
N LYS A 135 -3.03 1.68 6.66
CA LYS A 135 -2.72 3.06 6.25
C LYS A 135 -1.38 3.55 6.79
N LEU A 136 -0.85 2.97 7.87
CA LEU A 136 0.34 3.47 8.54
C LEU A 136 1.59 3.43 7.64
N ALA A 137 1.88 2.30 7.02
CA ALA A 137 3.06 2.13 6.17
C ALA A 137 3.05 3.04 4.92
N PRO A 138 1.95 3.15 4.14
CA PRO A 138 1.90 4.12 3.06
C PRO A 138 2.00 5.58 3.54
N MET A 139 1.43 5.91 4.71
CA MET A 139 1.54 7.26 5.27
C MET A 139 2.98 7.61 5.67
N THR A 140 3.77 6.65 6.17
CA THR A 140 5.18 6.91 6.48
C THR A 140 6.00 7.15 5.21
N LEU A 141 5.69 6.44 4.11
CA LEU A 141 6.33 6.74 2.83
C LEU A 141 5.98 8.14 2.33
N ILE A 142 4.71 8.56 2.39
CA ILE A 142 4.31 9.93 2.07
C ILE A 142 5.10 10.94 2.89
N TYR A 143 5.26 10.69 4.19
CA TYR A 143 6.00 11.58 5.08
C TYR A 143 7.49 11.67 4.67
N LEU A 144 8.14 10.53 4.42
CA LEU A 144 9.54 10.49 4.01
C LEU A 144 9.77 11.15 2.64
N THR A 145 8.78 11.11 1.75
CA THR A 145 8.87 11.64 0.38
C THR A 145 8.10 12.95 0.19
N ILE A 146 7.78 13.68 1.25
CA ILE A 146 6.85 14.83 1.15
C ILE A 146 7.32 15.91 0.16
N ASN A 147 8.64 16.12 0.07
CA ASN A 147 9.24 17.09 -0.84
C ASN A 147 9.28 16.62 -2.30
N SER A 148 9.12 15.32 -2.53
CA SER A 148 9.22 14.66 -3.84
C SER A 148 7.85 14.19 -4.35
N LEU A 149 6.74 14.58 -3.73
CA LEU A 149 5.42 14.29 -4.27
C LEU A 149 5.02 15.34 -5.32
N SER A 150 4.53 14.88 -6.47
CA SER A 150 3.93 15.73 -7.50
C SER A 150 2.75 16.53 -6.95
N THR A 151 2.94 17.85 -6.85
CA THR A 151 1.92 18.80 -6.39
C THR A 151 0.73 18.89 -7.34
N THR A 152 0.96 18.78 -8.65
CA THR A 152 -0.09 18.82 -9.66
C THR A 152 -1.08 17.68 -9.51
N ILE A 153 -0.60 16.45 -9.27
CA ILE A 153 -1.46 15.28 -9.04
C ILE A 153 -2.21 15.40 -7.71
N LEU A 154 -1.53 15.83 -6.65
CA LEU A 154 -2.17 16.02 -5.34
C LEU A 154 -3.33 17.03 -5.41
N LEU A 155 -3.13 18.16 -6.11
CA LEU A 155 -4.18 19.16 -6.32
C LEU A 155 -5.33 18.60 -7.17
N LEU A 156 -5.02 17.87 -8.26
CA LEU A 156 -6.04 17.24 -9.09
C LEU A 156 -6.88 16.24 -8.27
N MET A 157 -6.24 15.38 -7.47
CA MET A 157 -6.94 14.44 -6.60
C MET A 157 -7.84 15.17 -5.61
N GLY A 158 -7.36 16.26 -5.00
CA GLY A 158 -8.14 17.12 -4.11
C GLY A 158 -9.36 17.72 -4.80
N LEU A 159 -9.21 18.26 -6.01
CA LEU A 159 -10.33 18.81 -6.80
C LEU A 159 -11.35 17.74 -7.19
N THR A 160 -10.92 16.51 -7.49
CA THR A 160 -11.83 15.41 -7.84
C THR A 160 -12.53 14.77 -6.63
N SER A 161 -12.14 15.14 -5.40
CA SER A 161 -12.65 14.51 -4.18
C SER A 161 -14.00 15.04 -3.67
N THR A 162 -14.61 15.97 -4.41
CA THR A 162 -15.99 16.45 -4.23
C THR A 162 -17.02 15.50 -4.80
#